data_AF-A0A0T5ZHV2-F1
#
_entry.id   AF-A0A0T5ZHV2-F1
#
_cell.length_a   1.000
_cell.length_b   1.000
_cell.length_c   1.000
_cell.angle_alpha   90.00
_cell.angle_beta   90.00
_cell.angle_gamma   90.00
#
_symmetry.space_group_name_H-M   'P 1'
#
loop_
_entity.id
_entity.type
_entity.pdbx_description
1 polymer ?
#
loop_
_entity_poly.entity_id
_entity_poly.type
_entity_poly.pdbx_seq_one_letter_code
_entity_poly.pdbx_strand_id
1 'polypeptide(L)'
;MSYLFLILILLISLGLTTSSVDGGTNIIEFKKKYVTNSSDVCGDKLCYKESEDTLTPVGKNLHTPMAQYNLGIPVYQITCKSHLAFVLKLSNWHPACVKPENVQRLVDKGWAATLAEKNNIFVAMSEKKSSMLKPLEEYRKEFPLYEGLGLSITHDTIAGESYLIFDGYGWHGFHNVEITISDDSAEIEFMMSQTDPRGNLYLPWKIPDSIKSGLYHVYATDGINEYEIDIPITVPKN
;
A
#
# COMPACT_ATOMS: atom_id res chain seq x y z
N MET A 1 -72.45 -16.89 20.27
CA MET A 1 -71.27 -17.25 19.46
C MET A 1 -70.74 -16.04 18.67
N SER A 2 -70.60 -14.85 19.29
CA SER A 2 -70.26 -13.61 18.54
C SER A 2 -69.21 -12.73 19.25
N TYR A 3 -69.23 -12.69 20.59
CA TYR A 3 -68.22 -11.95 21.36
C TYR A 3 -66.83 -12.61 21.39
N LEU A 4 -66.76 -13.95 21.31
CA LEU A 4 -65.48 -14.66 21.31
C LEU A 4 -64.66 -14.39 20.03
N PHE A 5 -65.35 -14.20 18.90
CA PHE A 5 -64.71 -13.91 17.60
C PHE A 5 -64.23 -12.46 17.52
N LEU A 6 -65.00 -11.52 18.11
CA LEU A 6 -64.61 -10.12 18.21
C LEU A 6 -63.40 -9.90 19.15
N ILE A 7 -63.31 -10.64 20.25
CA ILE A 7 -62.15 -10.59 21.15
C ILE A 7 -60.91 -11.18 20.48
N LEU A 8 -61.06 -12.24 19.66
CA LEU A 8 -59.93 -12.83 18.93
C LEU A 8 -59.39 -11.87 17.85
N ILE A 9 -60.25 -11.12 17.17
CA ILE A 9 -59.82 -10.11 16.18
C ILE A 9 -59.15 -8.90 16.87
N LEU A 10 -59.63 -8.49 18.05
CA LEU A 10 -59.00 -7.41 18.82
C LEU A 10 -57.61 -7.80 19.37
N LEU A 11 -57.40 -9.07 19.73
CA LEU A 11 -56.09 -9.55 20.19
C LEU A 11 -55.09 -9.69 19.03
N ILE A 12 -55.55 -9.98 17.81
CA ILE A 12 -54.69 -10.02 16.61
C ILE A 12 -54.29 -8.61 16.15
N SER A 13 -55.14 -7.59 16.35
CA SER A 13 -54.81 -6.20 15.97
C SER A 13 -53.91 -5.46 16.97
N LEU A 14 -53.79 -5.92 18.23
CA LEU A 14 -52.83 -5.38 19.20
C LEU A 14 -51.45 -6.09 19.17
N GLY A 15 -51.29 -7.16 18.38
CA GLY A 15 -50.08 -8.00 18.39
C GLY A 15 -49.05 -7.74 17.28
N LEU A 16 -49.33 -6.86 16.30
CA LEU A 16 -48.37 -6.53 15.24
C LEU A 16 -47.84 -5.10 15.41
N THR A 17 -47.04 -4.88 16.44
CA THR A 17 -45.97 -3.89 16.30
C THR A 17 -44.93 -4.53 15.39
N THR A 18 -44.89 -4.11 14.13
CA THR A 18 -43.74 -4.37 13.29
C THR A 18 -42.57 -3.63 13.92
N SER A 19 -41.81 -4.31 14.77
CA SER A 19 -40.45 -3.90 15.06
C SER A 19 -39.74 -3.93 13.71
N SER A 20 -39.45 -2.74 13.18
CA SER A 20 -38.47 -2.58 12.13
C SER A 20 -37.22 -3.29 12.64
N VAL A 21 -36.91 -4.44 12.04
CA VAL A 21 -35.57 -4.99 12.12
C VAL A 21 -34.75 -4.01 11.31
N ASP A 22 -34.35 -2.93 11.97
CA ASP A 22 -33.21 -2.18 11.53
C ASP A 22 -32.07 -3.18 11.60
N GLY A 23 -31.59 -3.59 10.43
CA GLY A 23 -30.45 -4.46 10.28
C GLY A 23 -29.24 -3.72 10.82
N GLY A 24 -29.10 -3.75 12.15
CA GLY A 24 -27.94 -3.32 12.89
C GLY A 24 -26.78 -4.21 12.50
N THR A 25 -26.21 -3.93 11.33
CA THR A 25 -24.81 -4.19 11.12
C THR A 25 -24.10 -3.41 12.24
N ASN A 26 -23.57 -4.12 13.22
CA ASN A 26 -22.55 -3.61 14.11
C ASN A 26 -21.31 -3.33 13.23
N ILE A 27 -21.38 -2.31 12.39
CA ILE A 27 -20.21 -1.72 11.80
C ILE A 27 -19.64 -0.90 12.94
N ILE A 28 -18.61 -1.43 13.58
CA ILE A 28 -17.69 -0.60 14.36
C ILE A 28 -17.17 0.42 13.35
N GLU A 29 -17.71 1.63 13.40
CA GLU A 29 -17.24 2.74 12.58
C GLU A 29 -15.88 3.14 13.12
N PHE A 30 -14.82 2.52 12.59
CA PHE A 30 -13.46 3.02 12.77
C PHE A 30 -13.35 4.34 12.02
N LYS A 31 -13.61 5.46 12.72
CA LYS A 31 -13.27 6.78 12.20
C LYS A 31 -11.75 6.88 12.11
N LYS A 32 -11.19 6.50 10.95
CA LYS A 32 -9.78 6.72 10.63
C LYS A 32 -9.56 8.23 10.59
N LYS A 33 -8.87 8.74 11.60
CA LYS A 33 -8.58 10.16 11.75
C LYS A 33 -7.44 10.51 10.80
N TYR A 34 -7.75 11.12 9.66
CA TYR A 34 -6.71 11.63 8.76
C TYR A 34 -6.13 12.93 9.32
N VAL A 35 -4.82 12.97 9.47
CA VAL A 35 -4.08 14.18 9.87
C VAL A 35 -3.38 14.72 8.63
N THR A 36 -3.90 15.82 8.08
CA THR A 36 -3.18 16.62 7.09
C THR A 36 -2.40 17.71 7.84
N ASN A 37 -1.08 17.70 7.72
CA ASN A 37 -0.26 18.78 8.27
C ASN A 37 -0.55 20.08 7.49
N SER A 38 -1.17 21.05 8.18
CA SER A 38 -1.25 22.43 7.73
C SER A 38 0.16 23.05 7.74
N SER A 39 0.44 23.95 6.80
CA SER A 39 1.70 24.72 6.79
C SER A 39 1.75 25.84 7.84
N ASP A 40 0.65 26.04 8.58
CA ASP A 40 0.55 27.00 9.69
C ASP A 40 1.02 26.38 11.02
N VAL A 41 1.88 27.10 11.74
CA VAL A 41 2.45 26.69 13.04
C VAL A 41 1.73 27.45 14.17
N CYS A 42 1.25 26.74 15.20
CA CYS A 42 0.59 27.33 16.38
C CYS A 42 1.47 27.10 17.61
N GLY A 43 2.35 28.05 17.90
CA GLY A 43 3.38 27.87 18.94
C GLY A 43 4.45 26.87 18.50
N ASP A 44 4.89 25.98 19.39
CA ASP A 44 5.93 24.98 19.09
C ASP A 44 5.38 23.71 18.44
N LYS A 45 4.11 23.70 18.02
CA LYS A 45 3.42 22.54 17.43
C LYS A 45 2.62 22.94 16.18
N LEU A 46 2.46 22.02 15.24
CA LEU A 46 1.64 22.21 14.03
C LEU A 46 0.15 22.21 14.40
N CYS A 47 -0.64 23.13 13.84
CA CYS A 47 -2.05 23.24 14.14
C CYS A 47 -2.88 22.19 13.38
N TYR A 48 -3.92 21.67 14.04
CA TYR A 48 -4.94 20.81 13.45
C TYR A 48 -6.14 21.63 12.95
N LYS A 49 -6.66 21.30 11.77
CA LYS A 49 -8.00 21.73 11.32
C LYS A 49 -8.80 20.49 10.93
N GLU A 50 -9.98 20.33 11.54
CA GLU A 50 -10.98 19.33 11.13
C GLU A 50 -11.58 19.75 9.79
N SER A 51 -11.41 18.92 8.76
CA SER A 51 -12.20 19.02 7.54
C SER A 51 -13.05 17.76 7.40
N GLU A 52 -14.35 17.91 7.59
CA GLU A 52 -15.34 16.97 7.06
C GLU A 52 -15.40 17.17 5.54
N ASP A 53 -15.03 16.18 4.73
CA ASP A 53 -15.87 15.82 3.57
C ASP A 53 -15.54 14.48 2.90
N THR A 54 -16.64 13.78 2.60
CA THR A 54 -16.95 12.82 1.52
C THR A 54 -15.97 11.73 1.06
N LEU A 55 -16.42 10.49 1.28
CA LEU A 55 -16.03 9.28 0.54
C LEU A 55 -16.06 9.53 -0.99
N THR A 56 -14.90 9.52 -1.66
CA THR A 56 -14.82 9.42 -3.12
C THR A 56 -14.65 7.96 -3.57
N PRO A 57 -15.28 7.54 -4.68
CA PRO A 57 -15.36 6.14 -5.13
C PRO A 57 -14.02 5.65 -5.72
N VAL A 58 -13.81 4.33 -5.66
CA VAL A 58 -12.77 3.52 -6.32
C VAL A 58 -12.03 4.26 -7.44
N GLY A 59 -10.72 4.45 -7.22
CA GLY A 59 -9.90 5.53 -7.77
C GLY A 59 -9.81 5.65 -9.30
N LYS A 60 -9.78 6.90 -9.76
CA LYS A 60 -9.74 7.36 -11.17
C LYS A 60 -8.51 6.91 -12.00
N ASN A 61 -7.61 6.05 -11.50
CA ASN A 61 -6.27 5.85 -12.05
C ASN A 61 -5.84 4.41 -12.39
N LEU A 62 -6.72 3.39 -12.24
CA LEU A 62 -6.39 2.00 -12.60
C LEU A 62 -6.04 1.78 -14.08
N HIS A 63 -6.46 2.70 -14.97
CA HIS A 63 -6.20 2.59 -16.42
C HIS A 63 -4.88 3.22 -16.87
N THR A 64 -4.03 3.72 -15.95
CA THR A 64 -2.70 4.20 -16.35
C THR A 64 -1.76 3.02 -16.62
N PRO A 65 -0.78 3.15 -17.53
CA PRO A 65 0.17 2.07 -17.80
C PRO A 65 0.98 1.67 -16.59
N MET A 66 1.38 2.64 -15.77
CA MET A 66 2.15 2.37 -14.57
C MET A 66 1.28 1.62 -13.54
N ALA A 67 0.01 1.99 -13.39
CA ALA A 67 -0.89 1.23 -12.52
C ALA A 67 -1.06 -0.22 -13.00
N GLN A 68 -1.25 -0.46 -14.30
CA GLN A 68 -1.33 -1.81 -14.87
C GLN A 68 -0.03 -2.61 -14.65
N TYR A 69 1.12 -1.96 -14.84
CA TYR A 69 2.43 -2.56 -14.59
C TYR A 69 2.62 -2.96 -13.12
N ASN A 70 2.26 -2.06 -12.20
CA ASN A 70 2.36 -2.29 -10.76
C ASN A 70 1.39 -3.39 -10.28
N LEU A 71 0.31 -3.65 -11.02
CA LEU A 71 -0.59 -4.79 -10.82
C LEU A 71 -0.04 -6.12 -11.38
N GLY A 72 1.18 -6.14 -11.90
CA GLY A 72 1.81 -7.33 -12.46
C GLY A 72 1.32 -7.71 -13.85
N ILE A 73 0.59 -6.82 -14.55
CA ILE A 73 0.20 -7.07 -15.93
C ILE A 73 1.47 -7.06 -16.80
N PRO A 74 1.75 -8.15 -17.53
CA PRO A 74 2.92 -8.21 -18.39
C PRO A 74 2.96 -7.02 -19.35
N VAL A 75 4.15 -6.46 -19.58
CA VAL A 75 4.35 -5.24 -20.37
C VAL A 75 3.68 -5.30 -21.75
N TYR A 76 3.65 -6.49 -22.38
CA TYR A 76 3.02 -6.72 -23.68
C TYR A 76 1.48 -6.78 -23.63
N GLN A 77 0.88 -6.87 -22.44
CA GLN A 77 -0.57 -6.86 -22.19
C GLN A 77 -1.08 -5.50 -21.67
N ILE A 78 -0.18 -4.55 -21.39
CA ILE A 78 -0.56 -3.22 -20.92
C ILE A 78 -1.22 -2.42 -22.04
N THR A 79 -2.37 -1.84 -21.74
CA THR A 79 -3.18 -1.10 -22.71
C THR A 79 -3.22 0.39 -22.40
N CYS A 80 -3.29 1.19 -23.47
CA CYS A 80 -3.53 2.63 -23.38
C CYS A 80 -5.00 2.96 -23.63
N LYS A 81 -5.45 4.12 -23.12
CA LYS A 81 -6.70 4.73 -23.59
C LYS A 81 -6.62 4.93 -25.11
N SER A 82 -7.76 4.86 -25.79
CA SER A 82 -7.88 4.83 -27.26
C SER A 82 -7.16 5.96 -28.02
N HIS A 83 -6.89 7.09 -27.38
CA HIS A 83 -6.21 8.26 -27.97
C HIS A 83 -4.73 8.38 -27.57
N LEU A 84 -4.16 7.39 -26.89
CA LEU A 84 -2.76 7.39 -26.48
C LEU A 84 -2.04 6.17 -27.07
N ALA A 85 -0.78 6.37 -27.42
CA ALA A 85 0.12 5.34 -27.90
C ALA A 85 0.98 4.80 -26.74
N PHE A 86 1.09 3.48 -26.68
CA PHE A 86 1.97 2.79 -25.75
C PHE A 86 3.44 2.93 -26.19
N VAL A 87 4.30 3.32 -25.26
CA VAL A 87 5.76 3.36 -25.43
C VAL A 87 6.45 2.77 -24.20
N LEU A 88 7.68 2.31 -24.38
CA LEU A 88 8.57 1.93 -23.29
C LEU A 88 9.63 3.00 -23.12
N LYS A 89 9.86 3.44 -21.89
CA LYS A 89 10.91 4.39 -21.60
C LYS A 89 12.26 3.69 -21.62
N LEU A 90 13.24 4.19 -22.37
CA LEU A 90 14.56 3.54 -22.49
C LEU A 90 15.35 3.50 -21.18
N SER A 91 15.14 4.46 -20.28
CA SER A 91 15.92 4.56 -19.03
C SER A 91 15.64 3.44 -18.03
N ASN A 92 14.44 2.84 -18.07
CA ASN A 92 13.99 1.89 -17.05
C ASN A 92 12.97 0.86 -17.58
N TRP A 93 12.70 0.84 -18.87
CA TRP A 93 11.73 -0.04 -19.52
C TRP A 93 10.32 0.03 -18.96
N HIS A 94 9.96 1.11 -18.25
CA HIS A 94 8.61 1.28 -17.74
C HIS A 94 7.65 1.69 -18.86
N PRO A 95 6.39 1.23 -18.80
CA PRO A 95 5.39 1.54 -19.80
C PRO A 95 4.85 2.95 -19.60
N ALA A 96 4.58 3.65 -20.69
CA ALA A 96 3.94 4.94 -20.70
C ALA A 96 2.95 5.06 -21.86
N CYS A 97 1.91 5.86 -21.64
CA CYS A 97 0.98 6.26 -22.68
C CYS A 97 1.27 7.71 -23.04
N VAL A 98 1.61 7.96 -24.29
CA VAL A 98 1.92 9.29 -24.80
C VAL A 98 0.98 9.62 -25.95
N LYS A 99 0.84 10.90 -26.30
CA LYS A 99 0.08 11.24 -27.50
C LYS A 99 0.81 10.69 -28.74
N PRO A 100 0.12 10.08 -29.72
CA PRO A 100 0.75 9.47 -30.89
C PRO A 100 1.72 10.40 -31.63
N GLU A 101 1.40 11.68 -31.75
CA GLU A 101 2.23 12.69 -32.41
C GLU A 101 3.58 12.93 -31.72
N ASN A 102 3.73 12.53 -30.45
CA ASN A 102 4.98 12.66 -29.70
C ASN A 102 5.87 11.44 -29.77
N VAL A 103 5.37 10.29 -30.25
CA VAL A 103 6.09 9.02 -30.19
C VAL A 103 7.44 9.12 -30.90
N GLN A 104 7.43 9.56 -32.17
CA GLN A 104 8.67 9.66 -32.95
C GLN A 104 9.67 10.60 -32.29
N ARG A 105 9.22 11.78 -31.85
CA ARG A 105 10.07 12.75 -31.16
C ARG A 105 10.70 12.18 -29.88
N LEU A 106 9.99 11.34 -29.14
CA LEU A 106 10.50 10.70 -27.93
C LEU A 106 11.50 9.59 -28.26
N VAL A 107 11.31 8.89 -29.37
CA VAL A 107 12.28 7.91 -29.90
C VAL A 107 13.56 8.61 -30.35
N ASP A 108 13.44 9.68 -31.15
CA ASP A 108 14.59 10.45 -31.66
C ASP A 108 15.42 11.07 -30.52
N LYS A 109 14.78 11.39 -29.40
CA LYS A 109 15.42 11.91 -28.17
C LYS A 109 16.01 10.82 -27.27
N GLY A 110 15.90 9.54 -27.64
CA GLY A 110 16.36 8.43 -26.80
C GLY A 110 15.57 8.29 -25.49
N TRP A 111 14.34 8.81 -25.44
CA TRP A 111 13.46 8.66 -24.29
C TRP A 111 12.57 7.43 -24.42
N ALA A 112 12.02 7.17 -25.61
CA ALA A 112 11.17 6.02 -25.91
C ALA A 112 11.90 4.99 -26.78
N ALA A 113 11.60 3.72 -26.56
CA ALA A 113 12.11 2.61 -27.36
C ALA A 113 11.53 2.63 -28.78
N THR A 114 12.37 2.29 -29.76
CA THR A 114 11.99 2.01 -31.13
C THR A 114 11.08 0.78 -31.22
N LEU A 115 10.39 0.62 -32.36
CA LEU A 115 9.59 -0.57 -32.62
C LEU A 115 10.43 -1.86 -32.60
N ALA A 116 11.66 -1.80 -33.11
CA ALA A 116 12.58 -2.94 -33.09
C ALA A 116 12.96 -3.34 -31.66
N GLU A 117 13.30 -2.38 -30.80
CA GLU A 117 13.61 -2.62 -29.39
C GLU A 117 12.40 -3.16 -28.62
N LYS A 118 11.22 -2.56 -28.83
CA LYS A 118 9.97 -3.03 -28.23
C LYS A 118 9.66 -4.47 -28.63
N ASN A 119 9.81 -4.81 -29.90
CA ASN A 119 9.57 -6.16 -30.40
C ASN A 119 10.59 -7.16 -29.85
N ASN A 120 11.88 -6.79 -29.80
CA ASN A 120 12.92 -7.63 -29.20
C ASN A 120 12.62 -7.91 -27.73
N ILE A 121 12.11 -6.93 -26.99
CA ILE A 121 11.70 -7.09 -25.60
C ILE A 121 10.48 -7.99 -25.48
N PHE A 122 9.47 -7.82 -26.32
CA PHE A 122 8.28 -8.65 -26.29
C PHE A 122 8.61 -10.10 -26.64
N VAL A 123 9.46 -10.31 -27.65
CA VAL A 123 9.99 -11.62 -28.05
C VAL A 123 10.83 -12.21 -26.91
N ALA A 124 11.76 -11.46 -26.32
CA ALA A 124 12.58 -11.91 -25.20
C ALA A 124 11.74 -12.25 -23.94
N MET A 125 10.68 -11.50 -23.67
CA MET A 125 9.72 -11.74 -22.58
C MET A 125 8.79 -12.92 -22.88
N SER A 126 8.49 -13.18 -24.15
CA SER A 126 7.66 -14.33 -24.55
C SER A 126 8.45 -15.64 -24.72
N GLU A 127 9.74 -15.57 -25.05
CA GLU A 127 10.57 -16.75 -25.39
C GLU A 127 11.44 -17.27 -24.24
N LYS A 128 11.76 -16.49 -23.20
CA LYS A 128 12.46 -16.98 -21.99
C LYS A 128 11.43 -17.48 -20.95
N LYS A 129 11.41 -18.72 -20.44
CA LYS A 129 12.37 -19.83 -20.45
C LYS A 129 13.86 -19.44 -20.38
N SER A 130 14.15 -18.60 -19.39
CA SER A 130 15.31 -18.67 -18.47
C SER A 130 16.78 -18.66 -18.93
N SER A 131 17.21 -18.90 -20.17
CA SER A 131 18.64 -19.26 -20.40
C SER A 131 19.57 -18.22 -21.06
N MET A 132 19.11 -17.01 -21.39
CA MET A 132 19.98 -15.97 -22.00
C MET A 132 19.94 -14.60 -21.31
N LEU A 133 19.47 -14.54 -20.07
CA LEU A 133 19.94 -13.52 -19.14
C LEU A 133 21.10 -14.22 -18.43
N LYS A 134 22.25 -13.55 -18.20
CA LYS A 134 23.04 -13.94 -17.03
C LYS A 134 22.06 -14.10 -15.87
N PRO A 135 22.17 -15.11 -14.99
CA PRO A 135 21.19 -15.35 -13.94
C PRO A 135 20.77 -14.01 -13.36
N LEU A 136 19.47 -13.76 -13.22
CA LEU A 136 18.93 -12.49 -12.71
C LEU A 136 19.68 -12.05 -11.43
N GLU A 137 20.14 -13.04 -10.67
CA GLU A 137 21.08 -12.99 -9.54
C GLU A 137 22.41 -12.25 -9.78
N GLU A 138 23.02 -12.37 -10.96
CA GLU A 138 24.29 -11.76 -11.33
C GLU A 138 24.13 -10.30 -11.78
N TYR A 139 23.02 -9.96 -12.46
CA TYR A 139 22.67 -8.56 -12.77
C TYR A 139 22.21 -7.79 -11.52
N ARG A 140 21.49 -8.47 -10.59
CA ARG A 140 21.08 -7.95 -9.28
C ARG A 140 22.24 -7.64 -8.33
N LYS A 141 23.40 -8.27 -8.51
CA LYS A 141 24.62 -7.99 -7.73
C LYS A 141 25.31 -6.69 -8.14
N GLU A 142 25.22 -6.32 -9.41
CA GLU A 142 25.93 -5.17 -9.98
C GLU A 142 25.10 -3.87 -9.89
N PHE A 143 23.77 -4.00 -9.89
CA PHE A 143 22.83 -2.91 -9.70
C PHE A 143 21.69 -3.38 -8.78
N PRO A 144 21.75 -3.15 -7.45
CA PRO A 144 20.61 -3.41 -6.58
C PRO A 144 19.54 -2.34 -6.85
N LEU A 145 18.83 -2.48 -7.97
CA LEU A 145 17.46 -2.03 -8.05
C LEU A 145 16.68 -3.00 -7.18
N TYR A 146 16.26 -2.55 -6.01
CA TYR A 146 15.29 -3.23 -5.21
C TYR A 146 14.00 -3.42 -6.04
N GLU A 147 13.88 -4.56 -6.72
CA GLU A 147 12.66 -4.95 -7.42
C GLU A 147 11.61 -5.35 -6.37
N GLY A 148 10.64 -4.47 -6.15
CA GLY A 148 9.52 -4.70 -5.24
C GLY A 148 9.63 -3.97 -3.91
N LEU A 149 8.56 -4.08 -3.13
CA LEU A 149 8.47 -3.58 -1.77
C LEU A 149 9.08 -4.60 -0.81
N GLY A 150 9.95 -4.15 0.08
CA GLY A 150 10.54 -5.01 1.11
C GLY A 150 10.68 -4.30 2.43
N LEU A 151 10.54 -5.06 3.51
CA LEU A 151 10.79 -4.63 4.87
C LEU A 151 11.49 -5.77 5.60
N SER A 152 12.69 -5.49 6.12
CA SER A 152 13.43 -6.37 7.01
C SER A 152 13.37 -5.79 8.42
N ILE A 153 13.23 -6.66 9.40
CA ILE A 153 13.22 -6.27 10.81
C ILE A 153 14.30 -7.09 11.49
N THR A 154 15.30 -6.41 12.03
CA THR A 154 16.43 -7.04 12.70
C THR A 154 16.56 -6.53 14.12
N HIS A 155 17.08 -7.36 15.02
CA HIS A 155 17.36 -6.95 16.38
C HIS A 155 18.76 -6.34 16.46
N ASP A 156 18.92 -5.24 17.19
CA ASP A 156 20.21 -4.63 17.46
C ASP A 156 20.30 -4.10 18.91
N THR A 157 21.52 -3.78 19.36
CA THR A 157 21.77 -3.18 20.68
C THR A 157 22.53 -1.86 20.50
N ILE A 158 21.86 -0.76 20.81
CA ILE A 158 22.42 0.59 20.66
C ILE A 158 22.52 1.20 22.06
N ALA A 159 23.74 1.57 22.47
CA ALA A 159 24.03 2.13 23.79
C ALA A 159 23.53 1.28 24.98
N GLY A 160 23.50 -0.05 24.82
CA GLY A 160 23.06 -1.00 25.86
C GLY A 160 21.55 -1.25 25.92
N GLU A 161 20.77 -0.62 25.04
CA GLU A 161 19.33 -0.78 24.94
C GLU A 161 18.97 -1.63 23.70
N SER A 162 17.89 -2.41 23.79
CA SER A 162 17.43 -3.27 22.69
C SER A 162 16.54 -2.52 21.69
N TYR A 163 16.82 -2.75 20.40
CA TYR A 163 16.08 -2.14 19.29
C TYR A 163 15.61 -3.19 18.29
N LEU A 164 14.49 -2.90 17.64
CA LEU A 164 14.19 -3.44 16.31
C LEU A 164 14.52 -2.39 15.25
N ILE A 165 15.28 -2.79 14.25
CA ILE A 165 15.67 -1.96 13.13
C ILE A 165 14.78 -2.35 11.95
N PHE A 166 13.90 -1.44 11.56
CA PHE A 166 13.08 -1.54 10.37
C PHE A 166 13.89 -0.98 9.20
N ASP A 167 14.31 -1.85 8.29
CA ASP A 167 15.06 -1.53 7.08
C ASP A 167 14.23 -1.92 5.87
N GLY A 168 13.74 -0.94 5.13
CA GLY A 168 12.80 -1.14 4.05
C GLY A 168 13.25 -0.51 2.74
N TYR A 169 12.74 -1.03 1.64
CA TYR A 169 13.04 -0.57 0.29
C TYR A 169 11.81 -0.65 -0.61
N GLY A 170 11.86 0.05 -1.75
CA GLY A 170 10.77 0.03 -2.73
C GLY A 170 9.55 0.86 -2.34
N TRP A 171 9.65 1.64 -1.26
CA TRP A 171 8.66 2.65 -0.87
C TRP A 171 8.72 3.84 -1.83
N HIS A 172 7.71 4.71 -1.82
CA HIS A 172 7.82 5.99 -2.52
C HIS A 172 8.86 6.86 -1.81
N GLY A 173 9.72 7.54 -2.58
CA GLY A 173 10.76 8.40 -2.00
C GLY A 173 10.19 9.71 -1.43
N PHE A 174 10.72 10.15 -0.29
CA PHE A 174 10.19 11.29 0.50
C PHE A 174 8.74 11.11 0.99
N HIS A 175 8.29 9.87 1.17
CA HIS A 175 6.98 9.58 1.72
C HIS A 175 7.07 9.19 3.18
N ASN A 176 6.01 9.47 3.93
CA ASN A 176 5.86 8.98 5.27
C ASN A 176 5.42 7.52 5.20
N VAL A 177 6.16 6.64 5.86
CA VAL A 177 5.76 5.26 6.13
C VAL A 177 5.24 5.21 7.56
N GLU A 178 3.97 4.85 7.68
CA GLU A 178 3.31 4.52 8.93
C GLU A 178 3.62 3.06 9.27
N ILE A 179 3.99 2.78 10.52
CA ILE A 179 4.27 1.43 11.02
C ILE A 179 3.43 1.20 12.27
N THR A 180 2.59 0.18 12.24
CA THR A 180 1.77 -0.28 13.35
C THR A 180 2.28 -1.62 13.83
N ILE A 181 2.46 -1.77 15.14
CA ILE A 181 2.80 -3.03 15.80
C ILE A 181 1.62 -3.42 16.69
N SER A 182 1.09 -4.62 16.49
CA SER A 182 0.00 -5.18 17.29
C SER A 182 0.32 -6.59 17.79
N ASP A 183 -0.33 -6.99 18.87
CA ASP A 183 -0.48 -8.40 19.25
C ASP A 183 -1.90 -8.89 18.94
N ASP A 184 -2.23 -10.12 19.34
CA ASP A 184 -3.57 -10.70 19.15
C ASP A 184 -4.70 -9.91 19.85
N SER A 185 -4.36 -9.07 20.82
CA SER A 185 -5.32 -8.36 21.68
C SER A 185 -5.54 -6.91 21.26
N ALA A 186 -4.49 -6.20 20.86
CA ALA A 186 -4.57 -4.78 20.51
C ALA A 186 -3.36 -4.26 19.72
N GLU A 187 -3.50 -3.03 19.20
CA GLU A 187 -2.36 -2.19 18.79
C GLU A 187 -1.52 -1.82 20.02
N ILE A 188 -0.21 -2.02 19.90
CA ILE A 188 0.77 -1.77 20.97
C ILE A 188 1.56 -0.50 20.68
N GLU A 189 1.89 -0.25 19.42
CA GLU A 189 2.70 0.90 19.02
C GLU A 189 2.32 1.39 17.63
N PHE A 190 2.37 2.71 17.45
CA PHE A 190 2.28 3.37 16.15
C PHE A 190 3.48 4.31 15.97
N MET A 191 4.15 4.17 14.83
CA MET A 191 5.30 4.98 14.47
C MET A 191 5.15 5.52 13.06
N MET A 192 5.89 6.58 12.77
CA MET A 192 5.98 7.12 11.43
C MET A 192 7.42 7.56 11.16
N SER A 193 7.93 7.22 9.99
CA SER A 193 9.24 7.68 9.50
C SER A 193 9.12 8.12 8.05
N GLN A 194 10.09 8.88 7.56
CA GLN A 194 10.13 9.31 6.17
C GLN A 194 11.21 8.55 5.41
N THR A 195 10.88 8.09 4.21
CA THR A 195 11.84 7.45 3.31
C THR A 195 12.81 8.46 2.72
N ASP A 196 13.99 7.98 2.35
CA ASP A 196 14.96 8.76 1.59
C ASP A 196 14.44 9.07 0.15
N PRO A 197 15.16 9.87 -0.65
CA PRO A 197 14.77 10.18 -2.02
C PRO A 197 14.62 8.96 -2.95
N ARG A 198 15.19 7.82 -2.56
CA ARG A 198 15.22 6.56 -3.32
C ARG A 198 14.15 5.57 -2.84
N GLY A 199 13.38 5.91 -1.80
CA GLY A 199 12.36 5.02 -1.25
C GLY A 199 12.91 4.00 -0.26
N ASN A 200 14.07 4.28 0.34
CA ASN A 200 14.59 3.45 1.43
C ASN A 200 14.08 3.98 2.77
N LEU A 201 13.67 3.06 3.63
CA LEU A 201 13.21 3.30 4.99
C LEU A 201 14.28 2.79 5.95
N TYR A 202 14.65 3.62 6.93
CA TYR A 202 15.44 3.18 8.07
C TYR A 202 14.82 3.76 9.34
N LEU A 203 14.32 2.89 10.21
CA LEU A 203 13.70 3.28 11.47
C LEU A 203 14.17 2.36 12.60
N PRO A 204 15.07 2.83 13.49
CA PRO A 204 15.34 2.15 14.74
C PRO A 204 14.22 2.42 15.74
N TRP A 205 13.57 1.36 16.24
CA TRP A 205 12.57 1.43 17.30
C TRP A 205 13.10 0.79 18.57
N LYS A 206 13.15 1.56 19.66
CA LYS A 206 13.52 1.03 20.97
C LYS A 206 12.41 0.12 21.47
N ILE A 207 12.75 -1.13 21.80
CA ILE A 207 11.79 -2.08 22.34
C ILE A 207 11.38 -1.62 23.75
N PRO A 208 10.09 -1.34 24.02
CA PRO A 208 9.65 -0.91 25.36
C PRO A 208 9.79 -2.03 26.40
N ASP A 209 10.20 -1.69 27.62
CA ASP A 209 10.34 -2.66 28.72
C ASP A 209 9.02 -3.38 29.08
N SER A 210 7.88 -2.76 28.73
CA SER A 210 6.54 -3.32 28.94
C SER A 210 6.15 -4.38 27.93
N ILE A 211 6.87 -4.52 26.82
CA ILE A 211 6.56 -5.53 25.81
C ILE A 211 6.81 -6.92 26.38
N LYS A 212 5.98 -7.89 26.00
CA LYS A 212 6.13 -9.28 26.44
C LYS A 212 6.78 -10.08 25.33
N SER A 213 7.36 -11.22 25.69
CA SER A 213 7.79 -12.17 24.67
C SER A 213 6.56 -12.74 23.96
N GLY A 214 6.54 -12.72 22.64
CA GLY A 214 5.38 -13.11 21.85
C GLY A 214 5.57 -12.94 20.35
N LEU A 215 4.56 -13.34 19.58
CA LEU A 215 4.44 -13.03 18.16
C LEU A 215 3.69 -11.72 18.01
N TYR A 216 4.21 -10.82 17.18
CA TYR A 216 3.64 -9.50 16.92
C TYR A 216 3.41 -9.33 15.43
N HIS A 217 2.29 -8.72 15.08
CA HIS A 217 1.94 -8.34 13.72
C HIS A 217 2.45 -6.94 13.45
N VAL A 218 3.20 -6.77 12.36
CA VAL A 218 3.66 -5.47 11.87
C VAL A 218 2.96 -5.16 10.56
N TYR A 219 2.29 -4.02 10.51
CA TYR A 219 1.75 -3.45 9.28
C TYR A 219 2.47 -2.15 8.97
N ALA A 220 2.91 -1.97 7.73
CA ALA A 220 3.56 -0.75 7.26
C ALA A 220 2.94 -0.23 5.96
N THR A 221 2.71 1.07 5.86
CA THR A 221 2.14 1.69 4.64
C THR A 221 2.66 3.10 4.38
N ASP A 222 2.85 3.46 3.10
CA ASP A 222 3.08 4.85 2.65
C ASP A 222 1.82 5.49 2.02
N GLY A 223 0.66 4.87 2.20
CA GLY A 223 -0.61 5.22 1.57
C GLY A 223 -0.75 4.74 0.11
N ILE A 224 0.29 4.13 -0.46
CA ILE A 224 0.28 3.56 -1.82
C ILE A 224 0.71 2.09 -1.80
N ASN A 225 1.75 1.81 -1.03
CA ASN A 225 2.31 0.50 -0.74
C ASN A 225 1.88 0.05 0.65
N GLU A 226 1.69 -1.25 0.81
CA GLU A 226 1.34 -1.88 2.08
C GLU A 226 2.21 -3.14 2.26
N TYR A 227 2.70 -3.37 3.47
CA TYR A 227 3.52 -4.51 3.84
C TYR A 227 3.11 -5.06 5.20
N GLU A 228 3.02 -6.39 5.30
CA GLU A 228 2.65 -7.09 6.52
C GLU A 228 3.68 -8.18 6.85
N ILE A 229 4.09 -8.28 8.11
CA ILE A 229 4.99 -9.33 8.59
C ILE A 229 4.76 -9.64 10.06
N ASP A 230 4.82 -10.92 10.39
CA ASP A 230 4.79 -11.40 11.77
C ASP A 230 6.22 -11.55 12.29
N ILE A 231 6.50 -10.97 13.45
CA ILE A 231 7.82 -11.01 14.07
C ILE A 231 7.76 -11.61 15.48
N PRO A 232 8.70 -12.51 15.82
CA PRO A 232 8.87 -12.95 17.19
C PRO A 232 9.70 -11.91 17.96
N ILE A 233 9.17 -11.37 19.05
CA ILE A 233 9.92 -10.55 20.00
C ILE A 233 10.23 -11.42 21.22
N THR A 234 11.52 -11.55 21.55
CA THR A 234 11.98 -12.27 22.74
C THR A 234 12.62 -11.28 23.70
N VAL A 235 11.99 -11.09 24.86
CA VAL A 235 12.54 -10.27 25.94
C VAL A 235 13.30 -11.21 26.89
N PRO A 236 14.59 -10.97 27.17
CA PRO A 236 15.32 -11.78 28.13
C PRO A 236 14.59 -11.79 29.48
N LYS A 237 14.34 -12.97 30.03
CA LYS A 237 13.93 -13.05 31.43
C LYS A 237 15.16 -12.73 32.28
N ASN A 238 15.12 -11.61 32.97
CA ASN A 238 16.06 -11.33 34.07
C ASN A 238 15.92 -12.37 35.17
#